data_AF-A0A9D7BJ45-F1
#
_entry.id   AF-A0A9D7BJ45-F1
#
_cell.length_a   1.000
_cell.length_b   1.000
_cell.length_c   1.000
_cell.angle_alpha   90.00
_cell.angle_beta   90.00
_cell.angle_gamma   90.00
#
_symmetry.space_group_name_H-M   'P 1'
#
loop_
_entity.id
_entity.type
_entity.pdbx_description
1 polymer ?
#
loop_
_entity_poly.entity_id
_entity_poly.type
_entity_poly.pdbx_seq_one_letter_code
_entity_poly.pdbx_strand_id
1 'polypeptide(L)'
;MYSCAKDSDDIGQKPILTGQSEEIDKRSRIPGPSNDNEIEIVLGRKRNNPYTLANMTSAINKIYKTNYSNIAATHKYVKFLPTTHEHLAVLEEWETQTLTPFFSYPLDYEVVETIYTTV
;
A
#
# COMPACT_ATOMS: atom_id res chain seq x y z
N MET A 1 -31.46 -9.68 6.49
CA MET A 1 -31.80 -9.69 5.04
C MET A 1 -31.64 -8.26 4.54
N TYR A 2 -30.92 -8.04 3.44
CA TYR A 2 -30.82 -6.70 2.85
C TYR A 2 -32.10 -6.37 2.08
N SER A 3 -32.50 -5.10 2.08
CA SER A 3 -33.65 -4.61 1.32
C SER A 3 -33.27 -3.28 0.66
N CYS A 4 -33.14 -3.31 -0.67
CA CYS A 4 -32.82 -2.13 -1.46
C CYS A 4 -34.12 -1.46 -1.89
N ALA A 5 -34.52 -0.39 -1.22
CA ALA A 5 -35.55 0.51 -1.73
C ALA A 5 -34.99 1.31 -2.92
N LYS A 6 -35.78 1.46 -3.97
CA LYS A 6 -35.58 2.51 -4.98
C LYS A 6 -36.48 3.68 -4.61
N ASP A 7 -35.88 4.82 -4.36
CA ASP A 7 -36.55 6.11 -4.49
C ASP A 7 -35.93 6.87 -5.67
N SER A 8 -36.73 7.66 -6.34
CA SER A 8 -36.38 8.40 -7.55
C SER A 8 -36.93 9.81 -7.47
N ASP A 9 -36.15 10.81 -7.89
CA ASP A 9 -36.70 12.04 -8.45
C ASP A 9 -35.65 12.71 -9.37
N ASP A 10 -36.13 13.58 -10.26
CA ASP A 10 -35.37 14.30 -11.29
C ASP A 10 -35.17 15.79 -10.91
N ILE A 11 -34.32 16.51 -11.67
CA ILE A 11 -34.26 17.97 -11.94
C ILE A 11 -32.79 18.44 -12.05
N GLY A 12 -32.46 19.15 -13.15
CA GLY A 12 -31.38 20.16 -13.15
C GLY A 12 -30.32 20.02 -14.26
N GLN A 13 -30.23 21.04 -15.14
CA GLN A 13 -29.32 21.06 -16.29
C GLN A 13 -27.88 21.52 -15.96
N LYS A 14 -26.91 21.14 -16.81
CA LYS A 14 -25.48 21.50 -16.72
C LYS A 14 -25.14 22.93 -17.18
N PRO A 15 -24.00 23.48 -16.72
CA PRO A 15 -23.12 24.33 -17.53
C PRO A 15 -21.78 23.63 -17.92
N ILE A 16 -20.99 24.26 -18.80
CA ILE A 16 -19.83 23.70 -19.55
C ILE A 16 -18.79 24.82 -19.84
N LEU A 17 -17.47 24.61 -19.93
CA LEU A 17 -16.64 23.41 -19.66
C LEU A 17 -15.66 23.67 -18.48
N THR A 18 -14.36 24.01 -18.50
CA THR A 18 -13.26 24.03 -19.51
C THR A 18 -11.89 24.19 -18.78
N GLY A 19 -10.83 23.45 -19.15
CA GLY A 19 -9.42 23.86 -18.84
C GLY A 19 -8.45 22.82 -18.22
N GLN A 20 -7.78 22.05 -19.09
CA GLN A 20 -6.43 21.46 -18.96
C GLN A 20 -5.78 21.26 -17.55
N SER A 21 -5.73 20.01 -17.05
CA SER A 21 -4.61 19.48 -16.25
C SER A 21 -4.60 17.94 -16.13
N GLU A 22 -4.42 17.21 -17.23
CA GLU A 22 -4.15 15.76 -17.21
C GLU A 22 -2.67 15.44 -17.48
N GLU A 23 -1.81 15.90 -16.57
CA GLU A 23 -0.54 15.23 -16.28
C GLU A 23 -0.46 14.98 -14.77
N ILE A 24 0.41 14.05 -14.35
CA ILE A 24 0.54 13.57 -12.96
C ILE A 24 -0.65 12.71 -12.47
N ASP A 25 -0.75 11.49 -13.00
CA ASP A 25 -0.59 10.31 -12.13
C ASP A 25 -0.07 9.09 -12.92
N LYS A 26 1.23 8.82 -12.76
CA LYS A 26 1.89 7.60 -13.26
C LYS A 26 2.87 7.05 -12.22
N ARG A 27 2.53 7.14 -10.92
CA ARG A 27 3.35 6.53 -9.86
C ARG A 27 2.61 5.43 -9.11
N SER A 28 2.72 4.22 -9.65
CA SER A 28 2.58 2.96 -8.91
C SER A 28 1.24 2.69 -8.22
N ARG A 29 0.12 3.06 -8.87
CA ARG A 29 -1.07 2.22 -8.73
C ARG A 29 -0.74 0.85 -9.31
N ILE A 30 -0.63 -0.19 -8.47
CA ILE A 30 -1.14 -1.50 -8.88
C ILE A 30 -2.66 -1.32 -8.83
N PRO A 31 -3.38 -1.38 -9.96
CA PRO A 31 -4.83 -1.25 -9.91
C PRO A 31 -5.37 -2.45 -9.14
N GLY A 32 -6.13 -2.20 -8.06
CA GLY A 32 -7.07 -3.20 -7.57
C GLY A 32 -7.96 -3.59 -8.74
N PRO A 33 -8.01 -4.87 -9.15
CA PRO A 33 -8.68 -5.24 -10.40
C PRO A 33 -10.17 -4.96 -10.28
N SER A 34 -10.73 -4.19 -11.21
CA SER A 34 -12.17 -3.99 -11.35
C SER A 34 -12.82 -5.17 -12.10
N ASN A 35 -12.41 -6.37 -11.72
CA ASN A 35 -12.87 -7.71 -12.07
C ASN A 35 -12.50 -8.55 -10.82
N ASP A 36 -13.34 -9.49 -10.39
CA ASP A 36 -13.28 -10.11 -9.05
C ASP A 36 -12.10 -11.09 -8.83
N ASN A 37 -10.88 -10.61 -9.04
CA ASN A 37 -9.64 -11.35 -9.03
C ASN A 37 -8.93 -11.15 -7.68
N GLU A 38 -9.23 -12.00 -6.69
CA GLU A 38 -8.61 -11.97 -5.38
C GLU A 38 -7.09 -12.25 -5.46
N ILE A 39 -6.29 -11.36 -4.86
CA ILE A 39 -4.82 -11.44 -4.86
C ILE A 39 -4.33 -11.97 -3.52
N GLU A 40 -3.92 -13.24 -3.46
CA GLU A 40 -3.35 -13.84 -2.25
C GLU A 40 -1.83 -13.67 -2.22
N ILE A 41 -1.27 -13.22 -1.09
CA ILE A 41 0.16 -13.02 -0.88
C ILE A 41 0.70 -14.11 0.05
N VAL A 42 1.39 -15.10 -0.51
CA VAL A 42 1.92 -16.24 0.24
C VAL A 42 3.24 -15.86 0.92
N LEU A 43 3.24 -15.84 2.25
CA LEU A 43 4.41 -15.49 3.06
C LEU A 43 5.25 -16.73 3.42
N GLY A 44 6.56 -16.60 3.21
CA GLY A 44 7.58 -17.58 3.55
C GLY A 44 8.17 -17.36 4.93
N ARG A 45 9.50 -17.49 5.04
CA ARG A 45 10.17 -17.44 6.35
C ARG A 45 10.25 -15.99 6.87
N LYS A 46 10.04 -15.84 8.17
CA LYS A 46 10.32 -14.59 8.88
C LYS A 46 11.83 -14.38 8.95
N ARG A 47 12.30 -13.20 8.58
CA ARG A 47 13.71 -12.79 8.62
C ARG A 47 14.09 -12.34 10.02
N ASN A 48 15.34 -12.58 10.44
CA ASN A 48 15.83 -12.13 11.75
C ASN A 48 16.09 -10.61 11.75
N ASN A 49 15.04 -9.84 11.99
CA ASN A 49 15.00 -8.36 12.07
C ASN A 49 15.94 -7.67 11.05
N PRO A 50 15.62 -7.70 9.75
CA PRO A 50 16.50 -7.17 8.70
C PRO A 50 16.76 -5.65 8.84
N TYR A 51 15.92 -4.94 9.59
CA TYR A 51 15.95 -3.48 9.74
C TYR A 51 16.76 -2.97 10.95
N THR A 52 17.49 -3.85 11.67
CA THR A 52 18.46 -3.36 12.67
C THR A 52 19.58 -2.54 12.01
N LEU A 53 20.12 -1.53 12.72
CA LEU A 53 21.23 -0.73 12.20
C LEU A 53 22.44 -1.59 11.82
N ALA A 54 22.72 -2.68 12.55
CA ALA A 54 23.79 -3.61 12.23
C ALA A 54 23.54 -4.35 10.90
N ASN A 55 22.34 -4.89 10.70
CA ASN A 55 21.97 -5.57 9.45
C ASN A 55 21.96 -4.61 8.25
N MET A 56 21.38 -3.42 8.42
CA MET A 56 21.34 -2.38 7.38
C MET A 56 22.74 -1.85 7.04
N THR A 57 23.62 -1.65 8.03
CA THR A 57 25.03 -1.27 7.81
C THR A 57 25.79 -2.38 7.08
N SER A 58 25.54 -3.66 7.42
CA SER A 58 26.11 -4.79 6.67
C SER A 58 25.60 -4.83 5.22
N ALA A 59 24.32 -4.56 4.99
CA ALA A 59 23.70 -4.56 3.67
C ALA A 59 24.22 -3.43 2.77
N ILE A 60 24.23 -2.18 3.24
CA ILE A 60 24.70 -1.03 2.44
C ILE A 60 26.19 -1.18 2.07
N ASN A 61 27.02 -1.66 3.00
CA ASN A 61 28.44 -1.93 2.74
C ASN A 61 28.63 -3.02 1.68
N LYS A 62 27.83 -4.09 1.70
CA LYS A 62 27.85 -5.16 0.67
C LYS A 62 27.37 -4.68 -0.70
N ILE A 63 26.26 -3.95 -0.76
CA ILE A 63 25.62 -3.50 -2.02
C ILE A 63 26.49 -2.45 -2.73
N TYR A 64 26.92 -1.42 -2.01
CA TYR A 64 27.64 -0.28 -2.58
C TYR A 64 29.17 -0.40 -2.45
N LYS A 65 29.69 -1.50 -1.91
CA LYS A 65 31.12 -1.73 -1.63
C LYS A 65 31.75 -0.62 -0.77
N THR A 66 30.99 -0.15 0.23
CA THR A 66 31.36 0.92 1.16
C THR A 66 31.78 0.36 2.53
N ASN A 67 32.36 1.21 3.38
CA ASN A 67 32.83 0.84 4.72
C ASN A 67 32.26 1.78 5.79
N TYR A 68 30.95 1.99 5.80
CA TYR A 68 30.28 2.73 6.88
C TYR A 68 30.38 1.95 8.19
N SER A 69 30.79 2.63 9.28
CA SER A 69 30.91 2.03 10.62
C SER A 69 29.57 1.97 11.35
N ASN A 70 28.71 2.97 11.15
CA ASN A 70 27.34 3.02 11.63
C ASN A 70 26.51 3.95 10.71
N ILE A 71 25.21 3.71 10.61
CA ILE A 71 24.27 4.58 9.86
C ILE A 71 23.17 5.10 10.80
N ALA A 72 22.61 6.27 10.50
CA ALA A 72 21.50 6.82 11.26
C ALA A 72 20.18 6.10 10.92
N ALA A 73 19.31 5.92 11.91
CA ALA A 73 17.95 5.45 11.69
C ALA A 73 17.12 6.59 11.06
N THR A 74 16.60 6.38 9.84
CA THR A 74 15.81 7.37 9.10
C THR A 74 14.30 7.18 9.23
N HIS A 75 13.84 5.94 9.39
CA HIS A 75 12.42 5.57 9.43
C HIS A 75 12.15 4.57 10.56
N LYS A 76 10.87 4.43 10.95
CA LYS A 76 10.39 3.42 11.89
C LYS A 76 9.60 2.35 11.13
N TYR A 77 9.81 1.08 11.46
CA TYR A 77 8.92 0.00 11.04
C TYR A 77 7.75 -0.08 12.03
N VAL A 78 6.52 0.00 11.52
CA VAL A 78 5.26 -0.06 12.28
C VAL A 78 4.36 -1.07 11.59
N LYS A 79 3.64 -1.89 12.36
CA LYS A 79 2.66 -2.85 11.84
C LYS A 79 1.29 -2.55 12.44
N PHE A 80 0.34 -2.21 11.57
CA PHE A 80 -1.06 -2.06 11.94
C PHE A 80 -1.79 -3.41 11.89
N LEU A 81 -2.87 -3.53 12.66
CA LEU A 81 -3.77 -4.69 12.67
C LEU A 81 -5.22 -4.17 12.77
N PRO A 82 -5.77 -3.61 11.67
CA PRO A 82 -7.13 -3.10 11.66
C PRO A 82 -8.15 -4.24 11.84
N THR A 83 -9.17 -3.96 12.64
CA THR A 83 -10.22 -4.93 13.03
C THR A 83 -11.60 -4.62 12.43
N THR A 84 -11.76 -3.46 11.80
CA THR A 84 -13.01 -2.98 11.18
C THR A 84 -12.68 -2.31 9.85
N HIS A 85 -13.67 -2.17 8.97
CA HIS A 85 -13.50 -1.43 7.71
C HIS A 85 -13.24 0.07 7.95
N GLU A 86 -13.84 0.65 9.00
CA GLU A 86 -13.57 2.04 9.42
C GLU A 86 -12.08 2.25 9.78
N HIS A 87 -11.44 1.27 10.44
CA HIS A 87 -10.00 1.31 10.72
C HIS A 87 -9.13 1.21 9.45
N LEU A 88 -9.63 0.62 8.35
CA LEU A 88 -8.94 0.62 7.06
C LEU A 88 -9.08 1.97 6.35
N ALA A 89 -10.29 2.53 6.28
CA ALA A 89 -10.53 3.82 5.65
C ALA A 89 -9.68 4.96 6.26
N VAL A 90 -9.52 4.99 7.59
CA VAL A 90 -8.64 5.95 8.29
C VAL A 90 -7.15 5.73 7.96
N LEU A 91 -6.73 4.49 7.72
CA LEU A 91 -5.36 4.16 7.32
C LEU A 91 -5.07 4.56 5.86
N GLU A 92 -6.01 4.33 4.94
CA GLU A 92 -5.95 4.72 3.53
C GLU A 92 -5.95 6.25 3.36
N GLU A 93 -6.76 6.97 4.14
CA GLU A 93 -6.73 8.43 4.21
C GLU A 93 -5.38 8.93 4.74
N TRP A 94 -4.83 8.31 5.80
CA TRP A 94 -3.56 8.73 6.39
C TRP A 94 -2.34 8.48 5.49
N GLU A 95 -2.32 7.37 4.75
CA GLU A 95 -1.35 7.11 3.66
C GLU A 95 -1.41 8.24 2.62
N THR A 96 -2.61 8.56 2.15
CA THR A 96 -2.84 9.61 1.13
C THR A 96 -2.42 10.99 1.63
N GLN A 97 -2.76 11.36 2.87
CA GLN A 97 -2.44 12.67 3.45
C GLN A 97 -0.94 12.85 3.77
N THR A 98 -0.26 11.79 4.21
CA THR A 98 1.15 11.89 4.65
C THR A 98 2.16 11.41 3.61
N LEU A 99 1.70 10.82 2.51
CA LEU A 99 2.53 10.16 1.49
C LEU A 99 3.41 9.04 2.09
N THR A 100 2.95 8.40 3.16
CA THR A 100 3.63 7.29 3.85
C THR A 100 3.23 5.96 3.20
N PRO A 101 4.14 5.26 2.49
CA PRO A 101 3.77 4.06 1.73
C PRO A 101 3.42 2.89 2.65
N PHE A 102 2.24 2.32 2.43
CA PHE A 102 1.77 1.10 3.08
C PHE A 102 1.94 -0.14 2.21
N PHE A 103 1.84 -1.29 2.88
CA PHE A 103 2.04 -2.62 2.30
C PHE A 103 1.05 -3.57 2.95
N SER A 104 0.34 -4.36 2.13
CA SER A 104 -0.65 -5.34 2.57
C SER A 104 -0.06 -6.52 3.37
N TYR A 105 1.27 -6.58 3.52
CA TYR A 105 1.99 -7.67 4.18
C TYR A 105 3.20 -7.15 5.01
N PRO A 106 3.59 -7.86 6.08
CA PRO A 106 4.74 -7.51 6.90
C PRO A 106 6.08 -7.72 6.15
N LEU A 107 6.85 -6.64 5.99
CA LEU A 107 8.12 -6.61 5.24
C LEU A 107 9.26 -7.43 5.88
N ASP A 108 9.13 -7.82 7.15
CA ASP A 108 10.07 -8.71 7.84
C ASP A 108 9.86 -10.21 7.51
N TYR A 109 9.00 -10.52 6.53
CA TYR A 109 8.83 -11.84 5.92
C TYR A 109 9.38 -11.89 4.49
N GLU A 110 9.58 -13.10 3.99
CA GLU A 110 9.79 -13.37 2.56
C GLU A 110 8.43 -13.49 1.86
N VAL A 111 8.26 -12.86 0.69
CA VAL A 111 7.14 -13.18 -0.21
C VAL A 111 7.59 -14.36 -1.08
N VAL A 112 6.80 -15.43 -1.10
CA VAL A 112 7.09 -16.64 -1.89
C VAL A 112 6.31 -16.61 -3.19
N GLU A 113 5.04 -16.22 -3.13
CA GLU A 113 4.13 -16.21 -4.28
C GLU A 113 3.12 -15.07 -4.15
N THR A 114 2.57 -14.66 -5.29
CA THR A 114 1.44 -13.73 -5.37
C THR A 114 0.46 -14.33 -6.37
N ILE A 115 -0.60 -14.94 -5.85
CA ILE A 115 -1.57 -15.71 -6.61
C ILE A 115 -2.64 -14.74 -7.10
N TYR A 116 -2.93 -14.77 -8.39
CA TYR A 116 -4.05 -14.05 -8.99
C TYR A 116 -5.16 -15.06 -9.26
N THR A 117 -6.18 -15.08 -8.40
CA THR A 117 -7.41 -15.81 -8.70
C THR A 117 -8.11 -15.11 -9.86
N THR A 118 -8.70 -15.86 -10.79
CA THR A 118 -9.64 -15.35 -11.80
C THR A 118 -10.94 -16.13 -11.68
N VAL A 119 -12.05 -15.43 -11.51
CA VAL A 119 -13.40 -16.03 -11.47
C VAL A 119 -14.11 -15.99 -12.83
#